data_AF-A0A2V5RPB0-F1
#
_entry.id   AF-A0A2V5RPB0-F1
#
_cell.length_a   1.000
_cell.length_b   1.000
_cell.length_c   1.000
_cell.angle_alpha   90.00
_cell.angle_beta   90.00
_cell.angle_gamma   90.00
#
_symmetry.space_group_name_H-M   'P 1'
#
loop_
_entity.id
_entity.type
_entity.pdbx_description
1 polymer ?
#
loop_
_entity_poly.entity_id
_entity_poly.type
_entity_poly.pdbx_seq_one_letter_code
_entity_poly.pdbx_strand_id
1 'polypeptide(L)'
;MPLIVDASVTRRDRLLKSRLRDVLYRKAVLSALLALIFLGFFGTLGLSAQMFPKNYDWRYRVISNLLSPRDNPSHYWLPACGIIVAAVLMLPFAGYLHRNLEIASPRAARVSAAALIAGIFSLISACLVVPQHVHDVLGIRRLHELIARSAAGFIAIGMLSACWCAWKGFRKNLLQGRLFWTWSLVTLPPLTGIFLSECLLVLTRLHPAWAMPIRSVLRNSVFWHLGFWEWSGSAAVFVFFCAAVFLIPAANGLGRSRPGHRNLCSEEVS
;
A
#
# COMPACT_ATOMS: atom_id res chain seq x y z
N MET A 1 -13.03 -1.48 -55.36
CA MET A 1 -12.26 -0.97 -54.21
C MET A 1 -12.89 -1.21 -52.81
N PRO A 2 -13.46 -2.39 -52.44
CA PRO A 2 -14.02 -2.62 -51.08
C PRO A 2 -13.15 -3.46 -50.12
N LEU A 3 -12.15 -4.20 -50.62
CA LEU A 3 -11.39 -5.20 -49.83
C LEU A 3 -10.45 -4.64 -48.74
N ILE A 4 -10.00 -3.38 -48.87
CA ILE A 4 -9.01 -2.79 -47.96
C ILE A 4 -9.66 -2.29 -46.66
N VAL A 5 -10.93 -1.87 -46.72
CA VAL A 5 -11.67 -1.37 -45.56
C VAL A 5 -11.98 -2.51 -44.59
N ASP A 6 -12.39 -3.67 -45.11
CA ASP A 6 -12.85 -4.82 -44.33
C ASP A 6 -11.72 -5.50 -43.53
N ALA A 7 -10.53 -5.60 -44.14
CA ALA A 7 -9.33 -6.10 -43.48
C ALA A 7 -8.85 -5.20 -42.33
N SER A 8 -9.14 -3.89 -42.42
CA SER A 8 -8.75 -2.91 -41.39
C SER A 8 -9.66 -2.99 -40.15
N VAL A 9 -10.95 -3.27 -40.34
CA VAL A 9 -11.95 -3.43 -39.27
C VAL A 9 -11.71 -4.73 -38.51
N THR A 10 -11.58 -5.86 -39.21
CA THR A 10 -11.27 -7.16 -38.59
C THR A 10 -9.91 -7.19 -37.88
N ARG A 11 -8.94 -6.36 -38.27
CA ARG A 11 -7.67 -6.21 -37.53
C ARG A 11 -7.85 -5.41 -36.24
N ARG A 12 -8.63 -4.33 -36.24
CA ARG A 12 -8.92 -3.55 -35.02
C ARG A 12 -9.68 -4.38 -34.00
N ASP A 13 -10.69 -5.12 -34.42
CA ASP A 13 -11.51 -5.92 -33.50
C ASP A 13 -10.71 -7.04 -32.83
N ARG A 14 -9.81 -7.70 -33.58
CA ARG A 14 -8.89 -8.69 -33.01
C ARG A 14 -7.93 -8.07 -31.99
N LEU A 15 -7.39 -6.88 -32.26
CA LEU A 15 -6.51 -6.16 -31.34
C LEU A 15 -7.24 -5.65 -30.09
N LEU A 16 -8.48 -5.22 -30.22
CA LEU A 16 -9.31 -4.81 -29.09
C LEU A 16 -9.63 -6.02 -28.20
N LYS A 17 -10.04 -7.13 -28.80
CA LYS A 17 -10.37 -8.37 -28.10
C LYS A 17 -9.15 -8.98 -27.39
N SER A 18 -7.96 -8.92 -28.00
CA SER A 18 -6.73 -9.39 -27.35
C SER A 18 -6.34 -8.50 -26.16
N ARG A 19 -6.35 -7.16 -26.32
CA ARG A 19 -6.05 -6.23 -25.21
C ARG A 19 -7.03 -6.33 -24.06
N LEU A 20 -8.33 -6.46 -24.35
CA LEU A 20 -9.34 -6.65 -23.31
C LEU A 20 -9.08 -7.93 -22.52
N ARG A 21 -8.72 -9.03 -23.21
CA ARG A 21 -8.36 -10.30 -22.58
C ARG A 21 -7.13 -10.15 -21.67
N ASP A 22 -6.09 -9.48 -22.14
CA ASP A 22 -4.86 -9.25 -21.35
C ASP A 22 -5.14 -8.44 -20.08
N VAL A 23 -5.99 -7.42 -20.19
CA VAL A 23 -6.37 -6.59 -19.03
C VAL A 23 -7.24 -7.36 -18.05
N LEU A 24 -8.20 -8.14 -18.53
CA LEU A 24 -9.03 -9.00 -17.68
C LEU A 24 -8.20 -10.07 -16.99
N TYR A 25 -7.29 -10.72 -17.71
CA TYR A 25 -6.36 -11.70 -17.15
C TYR A 25 -5.48 -11.08 -16.07
N ARG A 26 -4.87 -9.92 -16.35
CA ARG A 26 -4.04 -9.21 -15.35
C ARG A 26 -4.85 -8.84 -14.11
N LYS A 27 -6.08 -8.33 -14.28
CA LYS A 27 -6.96 -8.02 -13.15
C LYS A 27 -7.30 -9.27 -12.35
N ALA A 28 -7.66 -10.37 -13.00
CA ALA A 28 -7.95 -11.64 -12.33
C ALA A 28 -6.75 -12.15 -11.53
N VAL A 29 -5.54 -12.13 -12.11
CA VAL A 29 -4.30 -12.50 -11.42
C VAL A 29 -4.05 -11.58 -10.22
N LEU A 30 -4.15 -10.25 -10.37
CA LEU A 30 -3.96 -9.31 -9.26
C LEU A 30 -5.03 -9.47 -8.17
N SER A 31 -6.28 -9.77 -8.53
CA SER A 31 -7.35 -10.08 -7.57
C SER A 31 -7.09 -11.38 -6.83
N ALA A 32 -6.59 -12.42 -7.50
CA ALA A 32 -6.18 -13.66 -6.83
C ALA A 32 -5.01 -13.40 -5.87
N LEU A 33 -4.03 -12.59 -6.27
CA LEU A 33 -2.94 -12.17 -5.38
C LEU A 33 -3.47 -11.38 -4.18
N LEU A 34 -4.45 -10.48 -4.34
CA LEU A 34 -5.08 -9.80 -3.21
C LEU A 34 -5.73 -10.77 -2.23
N ALA A 35 -6.46 -11.77 -2.73
CA ALA A 35 -7.07 -12.78 -1.87
C ALA A 35 -6.01 -13.57 -1.10
N LEU A 36 -4.91 -13.95 -1.76
CA LEU A 36 -3.79 -14.65 -1.12
C LEU A 36 -3.04 -13.76 -0.12
N ILE A 37 -2.85 -12.47 -0.41
CA ILE A 37 -2.29 -11.49 0.54
C ILE A 37 -3.20 -11.38 1.77
N PHE A 38 -4.52 -11.29 1.57
CA PHE A 38 -5.47 -11.19 2.66
C PHE A 38 -5.42 -12.43 3.57
N LEU A 39 -5.51 -13.62 2.98
CA LEU A 39 -5.46 -14.88 3.70
C LEU A 39 -4.10 -15.09 4.37
N GLY A 40 -3.01 -14.78 3.66
CA GLY A 40 -1.65 -14.89 4.15
C GLY A 40 -1.35 -13.93 5.29
N PHE A 41 -1.82 -12.68 5.23
CA PHE A 41 -1.55 -11.68 6.26
C PHE A 41 -2.58 -11.73 7.40
N PHE A 42 -3.85 -11.43 7.09
CA PHE A 42 -4.90 -11.33 8.10
C PHE A 42 -5.35 -12.69 8.62
N GLY A 43 -5.34 -13.72 7.78
CA GLY A 43 -5.69 -15.08 8.19
C GLY A 43 -4.72 -15.63 9.23
N THR A 44 -3.41 -15.55 8.98
CA THR A 44 -2.41 -16.02 9.96
C THR A 44 -2.37 -15.16 11.22
N LEU A 45 -2.56 -13.84 11.11
CA LEU A 45 -2.68 -12.96 12.28
C LEU A 45 -3.92 -13.29 13.12
N GLY A 46 -5.06 -13.53 12.47
CA GLY A 46 -6.30 -13.93 13.14
C GLY A 46 -6.17 -15.25 13.87
N LEU A 47 -5.61 -16.28 13.21
CA LEU A 47 -5.33 -17.57 13.82
C LEU A 47 -4.34 -17.43 14.99
N SER A 48 -3.26 -16.65 14.81
CA SER A 48 -2.29 -16.40 15.86
C SER A 48 -2.88 -15.64 17.06
N ALA A 49 -3.83 -14.74 16.82
CA ALA A 49 -4.52 -14.00 17.88
C ALA A 49 -5.47 -14.92 18.68
N GLN A 50 -6.11 -15.88 18.03
CA GLN A 50 -6.93 -16.91 18.69
C GLN A 50 -6.09 -17.88 19.52
N MET A 51 -4.89 -18.22 19.04
CA MET A 51 -3.94 -19.11 19.72
C MET A 51 -3.02 -18.38 20.70
N PHE A 52 -3.27 -17.09 20.95
CA PHE A 52 -2.41 -16.27 21.81
C PHE A 52 -2.56 -16.71 23.28
N PRO A 53 -1.47 -16.83 24.06
CA PRO A 53 -1.54 -17.35 25.44
C PRO A 53 -2.38 -16.51 26.42
N LYS A 54 -2.67 -15.26 26.06
CA LYS A 54 -3.49 -14.32 26.84
C LYS A 54 -4.66 -13.84 25.97
N ASN A 55 -5.68 -13.23 26.56
CA ASN A 55 -6.71 -12.56 25.76
C ASN A 55 -6.06 -11.47 24.89
N TYR A 56 -6.09 -11.68 23.57
CA TYR A 56 -5.56 -10.73 22.60
C TYR A 56 -6.63 -9.71 22.21
N ASP A 57 -6.52 -8.50 22.74
CA ASP A 57 -7.35 -7.38 22.30
C ASP A 57 -6.57 -6.54 21.27
N TRP A 58 -7.01 -6.57 20.02
CA TRP A 58 -6.40 -5.84 18.91
C TRP A 58 -6.41 -4.32 19.09
N ARG A 59 -7.32 -3.79 19.94
CA ARG A 59 -7.40 -2.35 20.24
C ARG A 59 -6.18 -1.86 21.01
N TYR A 60 -5.64 -2.73 21.86
CA TYR A 60 -4.60 -2.38 22.82
C TYR A 60 -3.26 -3.09 22.55
N ARG A 61 -3.28 -4.21 21.82
CA ARG A 61 -2.09 -5.01 21.50
C ARG A 61 -1.65 -4.79 20.06
N VAL A 62 -0.33 -4.65 19.93
CA VAL A 62 0.40 -4.52 18.68
C VAL A 62 0.52 -5.87 17.97
N ILE A 63 0.50 -5.84 16.64
CA ILE A 63 0.77 -6.98 15.75
C ILE A 63 2.14 -7.58 16.11
N SER A 64 3.12 -6.75 16.45
CA SER A 64 4.45 -7.20 16.88
C SER A 64 4.43 -8.15 18.08
N ASN A 65 3.42 -8.10 18.97
CA ASN A 65 3.26 -9.09 20.05
C ASN A 65 2.96 -10.49 19.50
N LEU A 66 2.23 -10.60 18.38
CA LEU A 66 1.94 -11.89 17.75
C LEU A 66 3.19 -12.51 17.12
N LEU A 67 4.12 -11.67 16.64
CA LEU A 67 5.39 -12.07 16.02
C LEU A 67 6.54 -12.26 17.03
N SER A 68 6.35 -11.84 18.28
CA SER A 68 7.37 -11.89 19.32
C SER A 68 7.40 -13.28 19.97
N PRO A 69 8.53 -14.01 19.96
CA PRO A 69 8.65 -15.27 20.71
C PRO A 69 8.51 -15.10 22.22
N ARG A 70 8.61 -13.87 22.73
CA ARG A 70 8.39 -13.55 24.14
C ARG A 70 6.92 -13.52 24.50
N ASP A 71 6.11 -12.95 23.62
CA ASP A 71 4.69 -12.74 23.88
C ASP A 71 3.84 -13.90 23.32
N ASN A 72 4.32 -14.58 22.28
CA ASN A 72 3.70 -15.72 21.62
C ASN A 72 4.69 -16.88 21.35
N PRO A 73 5.28 -17.50 22.39
CA PRO A 73 6.38 -18.46 22.24
C PRO A 73 6.05 -19.66 21.33
N SER A 74 4.82 -20.15 21.37
CA SER A 74 4.43 -21.37 20.62
C SER A 74 4.05 -21.11 19.16
N HIS A 75 3.58 -19.90 18.83
CA HIS A 75 2.93 -19.64 17.55
C HIS A 75 3.45 -18.39 16.82
N TYR A 76 4.54 -17.75 17.27
CA TYR A 76 5.07 -16.53 16.64
C TYR A 76 5.49 -16.72 15.17
N TRP A 77 5.87 -17.94 14.80
CA TRP A 77 6.30 -18.29 13.44
C TRP A 77 5.15 -18.23 12.44
N LEU A 78 3.91 -18.52 12.87
CA LEU A 78 2.72 -18.55 12.01
C LEU A 78 2.42 -17.18 11.37
N PRO A 79 2.26 -16.08 12.13
CA PRO A 79 2.07 -14.75 11.55
C PRO A 79 3.33 -14.27 10.82
N ALA A 80 4.54 -14.65 11.25
CA ALA A 80 5.76 -14.29 10.55
C ALA A 80 5.82 -14.88 9.13
N CYS A 81 5.52 -16.18 8.97
CA CYS A 81 5.44 -16.83 7.66
C CYS A 81 4.35 -16.20 6.79
N GLY A 82 3.18 -15.94 7.35
CA GLY A 82 2.07 -15.30 6.65
C GLY A 82 2.42 -13.90 6.12
N ILE A 83 3.08 -13.09 6.94
CA ILE A 83 3.55 -11.75 6.55
C ILE A 83 4.63 -11.82 5.47
N ILE A 84 5.59 -12.75 5.57
CA ILE A 84 6.61 -12.94 4.53
C ILE A 84 5.96 -13.32 3.19
N VAL A 85 5.03 -14.28 3.19
CA VAL A 85 4.30 -14.69 1.99
C VAL A 85 3.52 -13.50 1.41
N ALA A 86 2.77 -12.78 2.24
CA ALA A 86 2.03 -11.59 1.81
C ALA A 86 2.95 -10.52 1.21
N ALA A 87 4.10 -10.25 1.84
CA ALA A 87 5.08 -9.26 1.37
C ALA A 87 5.66 -9.64 0.01
N VAL A 88 5.98 -10.92 -0.22
CA VAL A 88 6.42 -11.41 -1.54
C VAL A 88 5.33 -11.23 -2.59
N LEU A 89 4.08 -11.57 -2.25
CA LEU A 89 2.93 -11.42 -3.15
C LEU A 89 2.59 -9.95 -3.44
N MET A 90 3.06 -8.99 -2.64
CA MET A 90 2.95 -7.55 -2.91
C MET A 90 3.91 -7.05 -4.00
N LEU A 91 5.00 -7.75 -4.31
CA LEU A 91 6.01 -7.28 -5.28
C LEU A 91 5.45 -6.93 -6.67
N PRO A 92 4.56 -7.74 -7.29
CA PRO A 92 3.95 -7.40 -8.57
C PRO A 92 3.17 -6.08 -8.56
N PHE A 93 2.64 -5.67 -7.39
CA PHE A 93 1.89 -4.42 -7.26
C PHE A 93 2.79 -3.19 -7.42
N ALA A 94 4.06 -3.23 -7.00
CA ALA A 94 4.99 -2.12 -7.22
C ALA A 94 5.21 -1.86 -8.72
N GLY A 95 5.43 -2.91 -9.50
CA GLY A 95 5.56 -2.81 -10.96
C GLY A 95 4.25 -2.41 -11.66
N TYR A 96 3.11 -2.92 -11.15
CA TYR A 96 1.80 -2.52 -11.64
C TYR A 96 1.50 -1.04 -11.39
N LEU A 97 1.77 -0.54 -10.18
CA LEU A 97 1.60 0.87 -9.82
C LEU A 97 2.52 1.76 -10.65
N HIS A 98 3.80 1.39 -10.79
CA HIS A 98 4.75 2.14 -11.61
C HIS A 98 4.21 2.40 -13.02
N ARG A 99 3.83 1.32 -13.73
CA ARG A 99 3.36 1.38 -15.13
C ARG A 99 2.10 2.22 -15.30
N ASN A 100 1.17 2.16 -14.34
CA ASN A 100 -0.09 2.88 -14.45
C ASN A 100 0.01 4.35 -14.01
N LEU A 101 0.90 4.65 -13.05
CA LEU A 101 1.08 6.01 -12.52
C LEU A 101 2.07 6.84 -13.32
N GLU A 102 2.94 6.21 -14.11
CA GLU A 102 3.93 6.88 -14.95
C GLU A 102 3.29 7.93 -15.88
N ILE A 103 2.10 7.62 -16.41
CA ILE A 103 1.33 8.50 -17.29
C ILE A 103 0.99 9.83 -16.60
N ALA A 104 0.70 9.81 -15.29
CA ALA A 104 0.39 11.01 -14.52
C ALA A 104 1.67 11.74 -14.08
N SER A 105 2.65 11.00 -13.58
CA SER A 105 3.91 11.53 -13.07
C SER A 105 5.03 10.48 -13.03
N PRO A 106 6.02 10.52 -13.95
CA PRO A 106 7.06 9.49 -14.03
C PRO A 106 8.01 9.49 -12.81
N ARG A 107 8.30 10.66 -12.23
CA ARG A 107 9.15 10.75 -11.02
C ARG A 107 8.46 10.15 -9.80
N ALA A 108 7.21 10.54 -9.54
CA ALA A 108 6.46 10.06 -8.39
C ALA A 108 6.08 8.56 -8.53
N ALA A 109 5.83 8.07 -9.75
CA ALA A 109 5.63 6.65 -9.99
C ALA A 109 6.89 5.80 -9.71
N ARG A 110 8.10 6.32 -10.01
CA ARG A 110 9.36 5.66 -9.63
C ARG A 110 9.58 5.64 -8.12
N VAL A 111 9.37 6.78 -7.46
CA VAL A 111 9.47 6.88 -5.99
C VAL A 111 8.49 5.92 -5.33
N SER A 112 7.25 5.84 -5.81
CA SER A 112 6.23 4.94 -5.27
C SER A 112 6.66 3.47 -5.34
N ALA A 113 7.10 3.02 -6.52
CA ALA A 113 7.53 1.64 -6.71
C ALA A 113 8.80 1.30 -5.93
N ALA A 114 9.81 2.17 -5.97
CA ALA A 114 11.06 1.95 -5.24
C ALA A 114 10.84 1.91 -3.73
N ALA A 115 10.01 2.82 -3.19
CA ALA A 115 9.67 2.84 -1.78
C ALA A 115 8.85 1.61 -1.37
N LEU A 116 7.88 1.17 -2.18
CA LEU A 116 7.15 -0.08 -1.90
C LEU A 116 8.08 -1.30 -1.88
N ILE A 117 9.01 -1.40 -2.84
CA ILE A 117 9.98 -2.50 -2.89
C ILE A 117 10.89 -2.47 -1.66
N ALA A 118 11.44 -1.31 -1.31
CA ALA A 118 12.25 -1.13 -0.10
C ALA A 118 11.46 -1.52 1.16
N GLY A 119 10.20 -1.08 1.26
CA GLY A 119 9.31 -1.42 2.36
C GLY A 119 9.02 -2.92 2.48
N ILE A 120 8.81 -3.61 1.35
CA ILE A 120 8.65 -5.07 1.30
C ILE A 120 9.90 -5.79 1.81
N PHE A 121 11.09 -5.39 1.35
CA PHE A 121 12.34 -6.00 1.82
C PHE A 121 12.59 -5.74 3.31
N SER A 122 12.32 -4.51 3.78
CA SER A 122 12.39 -4.19 5.21
C SER A 122 11.38 -5.02 6.01
N LEU A 123 10.16 -5.22 5.51
CA LEU A 123 9.13 -6.00 6.21
C LEU A 123 9.53 -7.48 6.34
N ILE A 124 10.01 -8.09 5.26
CA ILE A 124 10.55 -9.46 5.29
C ILE A 124 11.71 -9.54 6.29
N SER A 125 12.63 -8.59 6.24
CA SER A 125 13.78 -8.53 7.15
C SER A 125 13.32 -8.40 8.61
N ALA A 126 12.29 -7.60 8.91
CA ALA A 126 11.75 -7.47 10.26
C ALA A 126 11.19 -8.80 10.78
N CYS A 127 10.54 -9.60 9.93
CA CYS A 127 10.05 -10.93 10.30
C CYS A 127 11.17 -11.95 10.56
N LEU A 128 12.31 -11.82 9.87
CA LEU A 128 13.46 -12.71 10.04
C LEU A 128 14.35 -12.33 11.22
N VAL A 129 14.43 -11.04 11.57
CA VAL A 129 15.16 -10.56 12.75
C VAL A 129 14.29 -10.75 13.99
N VAL A 130 14.38 -11.94 14.58
CA VAL A 130 13.59 -12.32 15.76
C VAL A 130 14.35 -11.97 17.05
N PRO A 131 13.81 -11.13 17.95
CA PRO A 131 14.45 -10.86 19.25
C PRO A 131 14.35 -12.10 20.16
N GLN A 132 15.45 -12.84 20.34
CA GLN A 132 15.50 -13.95 21.31
C GLN A 132 15.91 -13.48 22.71
N HIS A 133 15.45 -14.20 23.75
CA HIS A 133 15.57 -13.83 25.17
C HIS A 133 17.02 -13.69 25.69
N VAL A 134 18.00 -14.22 24.97
CA VAL A 134 19.41 -14.22 25.38
C VAL A 134 20.16 -12.98 24.86
N HIS A 135 19.52 -12.14 24.03
CA HIS A 135 20.17 -11.04 23.32
C HIS A 135 19.80 -9.64 23.80
N ASP A 136 19.33 -9.47 25.05
CA ASP A 136 19.18 -8.13 25.66
C ASP A 136 20.52 -7.35 25.67
N VAL A 137 21.65 -8.03 25.44
CA VAL A 137 23.01 -7.45 25.37
C VAL A 137 23.36 -6.85 23.98
N LEU A 138 22.69 -7.21 22.88
CA LEU A 138 23.22 -6.95 21.52
C LEU A 138 22.36 -6.07 20.59
N GLY A 139 21.48 -5.20 21.11
CA GLY A 139 20.81 -4.20 20.27
C GLY A 139 19.89 -4.74 19.18
N ILE A 140 19.72 -6.07 19.05
CA ILE A 140 18.88 -6.75 18.06
C ILE A 140 17.42 -6.28 18.18
N ARG A 141 16.95 -5.98 19.40
CA ARG A 141 15.63 -5.39 19.61
C ARG A 141 15.49 -4.01 18.95
N ARG A 142 16.49 -3.14 19.13
CA ARG A 142 16.51 -1.81 18.48
C ARG A 142 16.62 -1.95 16.97
N LEU A 143 17.36 -2.94 16.48
CA LEU A 143 17.46 -3.24 15.06
C LEU A 143 16.11 -3.70 14.49
N HIS A 144 15.44 -4.66 15.11
CA HIS A 144 14.11 -5.10 14.71
C HIS A 144 13.12 -3.93 14.67
N GLU A 145 13.09 -3.12 15.73
CA GLU A 145 12.22 -1.94 15.82
C GLU A 145 12.53 -0.91 14.73
N LEU A 146 13.82 -0.66 14.45
CA LEU A 146 14.25 0.22 13.37
C LEU A 146 13.84 -0.33 11.99
N ILE A 147 14.04 -1.61 11.74
CA ILE A 147 13.68 -2.26 10.47
C ILE A 147 12.16 -2.23 10.29
N ALA A 148 11.37 -2.59 11.31
CA ALA A 148 9.91 -2.56 11.26
C ALA A 148 9.37 -1.13 11.00
N ARG A 149 9.92 -0.11 11.69
CA ARG A 149 9.58 1.30 11.42
C ARG A 149 9.99 1.73 10.02
N SER A 150 11.15 1.30 9.54
CA SER A 150 11.60 1.59 8.18
C SER A 150 10.66 0.99 7.13
N ALA A 151 10.17 -0.24 7.36
CA ALA A 151 9.20 -0.89 6.49
C ALA A 151 7.91 -0.08 6.39
N ALA A 152 7.34 0.31 7.54
CA ALA A 152 6.15 1.17 7.59
C ALA A 152 6.39 2.53 6.90
N GLY A 153 7.54 3.16 7.15
CA GLY A 153 7.91 4.44 6.55
C GLY A 153 8.05 4.36 5.02
N PHE A 154 8.73 3.35 4.50
CA PHE A 154 8.88 3.14 3.06
C PHE A 154 7.54 2.83 2.38
N ILE A 155 6.69 1.99 2.98
CA ILE A 155 5.33 1.74 2.47
C ILE A 155 4.51 3.04 2.46
N ALA A 156 4.56 3.84 3.52
CA ALA A 156 3.87 5.12 3.60
C ALA A 156 4.34 6.11 2.53
N ILE A 157 5.65 6.22 2.29
CA ILE A 157 6.22 7.03 1.19
C ILE A 157 5.69 6.52 -0.17
N GLY A 158 5.63 5.19 -0.33
CA GLY A 158 5.06 4.52 -1.49
C GLY A 158 3.61 4.94 -1.77
N MET A 159 2.77 4.91 -0.73
CA MET A 159 1.36 5.30 -0.79
C MET A 159 1.20 6.81 -1.02
N LEU A 160 1.95 7.67 -0.33
CA LEU A 160 1.89 9.13 -0.49
C LEU A 160 2.28 9.58 -1.89
N SER A 161 3.36 9.02 -2.44
CA SER A 161 3.78 9.33 -3.82
C SER A 161 2.76 8.84 -4.86
N ALA A 162 2.07 7.72 -4.59
CA ALA A 162 0.95 7.28 -5.42
C ALA A 162 -0.30 8.19 -5.29
N CYS A 163 -0.63 8.65 -4.08
CA CYS A 163 -1.67 9.66 -3.84
C CYS A 163 -1.36 10.95 -4.63
N TRP A 164 -0.11 11.40 -4.61
CA TRP A 164 0.34 12.55 -5.40
C TRP A 164 0.13 12.32 -6.91
N CYS A 165 0.44 11.13 -7.42
CA CYS A 165 0.13 10.75 -8.80
C CYS A 165 -1.38 10.78 -9.08
N ALA A 166 -2.20 10.24 -8.17
CA ALA A 166 -3.66 10.26 -8.31
C ALA A 166 -4.21 11.69 -8.32
N TRP A 167 -3.70 12.58 -7.47
CA TRP A 167 -4.05 14.00 -7.45
C TRP A 167 -3.72 14.70 -8.76
N LYS A 168 -2.52 14.46 -9.29
CA LYS A 168 -2.09 15.02 -10.57
C LYS A 168 -2.87 14.43 -11.75
N GLY A 169 -3.16 13.13 -11.71
CA GLY A 169 -3.93 12.44 -12.74
C GLY A 169 -5.40 12.85 -12.74
N PHE A 170 -6.02 13.02 -11.57
CA PHE A 170 -7.38 13.52 -11.42
C PHE A 170 -7.53 14.93 -12.00
N ARG A 171 -6.62 15.86 -11.67
CA ARG A 171 -6.61 17.21 -12.26
C ARG A 171 -6.49 17.22 -13.79
N LYS A 172 -5.93 16.16 -14.37
CA LYS A 172 -5.76 15.99 -15.82
C LYS A 172 -6.82 15.09 -16.45
N ASN A 173 -7.85 14.66 -15.70
CA ASN A 173 -8.86 13.68 -16.12
C ASN A 173 -8.28 12.34 -16.62
N LEU A 174 -7.07 11.97 -16.18
CA LEU A 174 -6.37 10.73 -16.54
C LEU A 174 -6.70 9.55 -15.61
N LEU A 175 -7.14 9.85 -14.39
CA LEU A 175 -7.45 8.89 -13.34
C LEU A 175 -8.82 9.22 -12.72
N GLN A 176 -9.52 8.19 -12.26
CA GLN A 176 -10.88 8.34 -11.72
C GLN A 176 -10.89 9.12 -10.40
N GLY A 177 -11.88 9.99 -10.21
CA GLY A 177 -12.08 10.70 -8.94
C GLY A 177 -12.31 9.77 -7.75
N ARG A 178 -12.89 8.58 -7.98
CA ARG A 178 -13.01 7.54 -6.95
C ARG A 178 -11.65 7.08 -6.44
N LEU A 179 -10.68 6.84 -7.34
CA LEU A 179 -9.32 6.46 -6.97
C LEU A 179 -8.65 7.56 -6.14
N PHE A 180 -8.81 8.82 -6.55
CA PHE A 180 -8.33 10.00 -5.81
C PHE A 180 -8.85 10.00 -4.37
N TRP A 181 -10.17 9.89 -4.18
CA TRP A 181 -10.79 9.97 -2.86
C TRP A 181 -10.43 8.77 -2.00
N THR A 182 -10.48 7.57 -2.56
CA THR A 182 -10.14 6.34 -1.83
C THR A 182 -8.69 6.36 -1.37
N TRP A 183 -7.72 6.67 -2.24
CA TRP A 183 -6.31 6.71 -1.84
C TRP A 183 -6.01 7.83 -0.83
N SER A 184 -6.62 9.00 -1.00
CA SER A 184 -6.46 10.11 -0.04
C SER A 184 -7.01 9.74 1.33
N LEU A 185 -8.23 9.18 1.40
CA LEU A 185 -8.90 8.81 2.63
C LEU A 185 -8.23 7.62 3.34
N VAL A 186 -7.62 6.72 2.58
CA VAL A 186 -6.94 5.55 3.14
C VAL A 186 -5.52 5.89 3.60
N THR A 187 -4.87 6.89 3.00
CA THR A 187 -3.47 7.21 3.30
C THR A 187 -3.32 8.36 4.29
N LEU A 188 -4.05 9.47 4.10
CA LEU A 188 -3.82 10.69 4.89
C LEU A 188 -4.34 10.59 6.33
N PRO A 189 -5.58 10.16 6.61
CA PRO A 189 -6.09 10.09 7.97
C PRO A 189 -5.26 9.17 8.89
N PRO A 190 -4.84 7.96 8.48
CA PRO A 190 -3.98 7.13 9.33
C PRO A 190 -2.63 7.77 9.61
N LEU A 191 -2.00 8.39 8.62
CA LEU A 191 -0.71 9.06 8.80
C LEU A 191 -0.83 10.30 9.70
N THR A 192 -1.85 11.12 9.48
CA THR A 192 -2.14 12.28 10.33
C THR A 192 -2.45 11.85 11.76
N GLY A 193 -3.20 10.77 11.93
CA GLY A 193 -3.54 10.21 13.23
C GLY A 193 -2.32 9.69 14.00
N ILE A 194 -1.45 8.92 13.35
CA ILE A 194 -0.17 8.48 13.92
C ILE A 194 0.69 9.68 14.29
N PHE A 195 0.86 10.63 13.35
CA PHE A 195 1.69 11.82 13.58
C PHE A 195 1.18 12.64 14.77
N LEU A 196 -0.13 12.87 14.84
CA LEU A 196 -0.75 13.59 15.95
C LEU A 196 -0.58 12.84 17.28
N SER A 197 -0.76 11.51 17.28
CA SER A 197 -0.56 10.68 18.47
C SER A 197 0.87 10.78 18.99
N GLU A 198 1.87 10.72 18.10
CA GLU A 198 3.28 10.85 18.47
C GLU A 198 3.63 12.27 18.95
N CYS A 199 3.12 13.31 18.27
CA CYS A 199 3.32 14.70 18.71
C CYS A 199 2.77 14.94 20.11
N LEU A 200 1.56 14.43 20.38
CA LEU A 200 0.93 14.51 21.70
C LEU A 200 1.69 13.68 22.74
N LEU A 201 2.25 12.51 22.38
CA LEU A 201 3.10 11.71 23.27
C LEU A 201 4.36 12.48 23.67
N VAL A 202 5.02 13.13 22.72
CA VAL A 202 6.19 13.98 23.01
C VAL A 202 5.78 15.15 23.89
N LEU A 203 4.69 15.83 23.57
CA LEU A 203 4.20 16.98 24.33
C LEU A 203 3.84 16.61 25.78
N THR A 204 3.21 15.46 26.01
CA THR A 204 2.87 14.99 27.37
C THR A 204 4.08 14.54 28.19
N ARG A 205 5.19 14.14 27.55
CA ARG A 205 6.46 13.86 28.24
C ARG A 205 7.17 15.11 28.74
N LEU A 206 6.90 16.27 28.14
CA LEU A 206 7.45 17.55 28.57
C LEU A 206 6.78 18.11 29.85
N HIS A 207 5.88 17.33 30.47
CA HIS A 207 5.16 17.66 31.71
C HIS A 207 4.60 19.10 31.81
N PRO A 208 3.90 19.65 30.79
CA PRO A 208 3.22 20.93 30.97
C PRO A 208 2.03 20.75 31.92
N ALA A 209 1.90 21.60 32.95
CA ALA A 209 0.82 21.51 33.94
C ALA A 209 -0.58 21.55 33.31
N TRP A 210 -0.75 22.25 32.18
CA TRP A 210 -2.01 22.35 31.43
C TRP A 210 -2.37 21.10 30.62
N ALA A 211 -1.42 20.19 30.35
CA ALA A 211 -1.63 19.01 29.52
C ALA A 211 -2.13 17.78 30.30
N MET A 212 -2.19 17.85 31.63
CA MET A 212 -2.65 16.78 32.52
C MET A 212 -4.09 16.28 32.24
N PRO A 213 -5.11 17.14 32.07
CA PRO A 213 -6.47 16.69 31.75
C PRO A 213 -6.58 16.11 30.34
N ILE A 214 -5.80 16.63 29.38
CA ILE A 214 -5.73 16.10 28.02
C ILE A 214 -5.12 14.68 28.03
N ARG A 215 -4.06 14.47 28.84
CA ARG A 215 -3.39 13.18 29.01
C ARG A 215 -4.31 12.12 29.64
N SER A 216 -5.16 12.47 30.61
CA SER A 216 -6.07 11.51 31.25
C SER A 216 -7.18 11.06 30.30
N VAL A 217 -7.73 11.96 29.49
CA VAL A 217 -8.74 11.65 28.46
C VAL A 217 -8.13 10.82 27.33
N LEU A 218 -6.95 11.20 26.84
CA LEU A 218 -6.24 10.47 25.77
C LEU A 218 -5.84 9.06 26.19
N ARG A 219 -5.41 8.85 27.44
CA ARG A 219 -4.99 7.53 27.95
C ARG A 219 -6.12 6.48 27.91
N ASN A 220 -7.37 6.92 27.98
CA ASN A 220 -8.54 6.03 27.91
C ASN A 220 -9.03 5.80 26.46
N SER A 221 -8.42 6.47 25.48
CA SER A 221 -8.84 6.40 24.09
C SER A 221 -8.06 5.33 23.31
N VAL A 222 -8.78 4.55 22.50
CA VAL A 222 -8.19 3.50 21.64
C VAL A 222 -7.18 4.10 20.65
N PHE A 223 -7.38 5.34 20.21
CA PHE A 223 -6.49 6.06 19.30
C PHE A 223 -5.11 6.35 19.88
N TRP A 224 -4.92 6.18 21.19
CA TRP A 224 -3.63 6.36 21.86
C TRP A 224 -2.76 5.11 21.84
N HIS A 225 -3.34 3.96 21.51
CA HIS A 225 -2.63 2.69 21.51
C HIS A 225 -1.99 2.43 20.16
N LEU A 226 -0.68 2.16 20.18
CA LEU A 226 0.09 1.81 18.97
C LEU A 226 -0.54 0.61 18.23
N GLY A 227 -1.14 -0.34 18.95
CA GLY A 227 -1.83 -1.48 18.36
C GLY A 227 -2.93 -1.07 17.39
N PHE A 228 -3.78 -0.10 17.78
CA PHE A 228 -4.83 0.43 16.90
C PHE A 228 -4.26 0.95 15.57
N TRP A 229 -3.14 1.68 15.62
CA TRP A 229 -2.51 2.24 14.42
C TRP A 229 -1.81 1.20 13.56
N GLU A 230 -1.22 0.15 14.13
CA GLU A 230 -0.65 -0.96 13.36
C GLU A 230 -1.73 -1.73 12.58
N TRP A 231 -2.85 -2.04 13.22
CA TRP A 231 -3.99 -2.69 12.58
C TRP A 231 -4.63 -1.79 11.51
N SER A 232 -4.84 -0.51 11.83
CA SER A 232 -5.42 0.46 10.90
C SER A 232 -4.52 0.70 9.69
N GLY A 233 -3.20 0.81 9.91
CA GLY A 233 -2.21 0.95 8.84
C GLY A 233 -2.16 -0.28 7.93
N SER A 234 -2.20 -1.48 8.51
CA SER A 234 -2.23 -2.73 7.73
C SER A 234 -3.50 -2.86 6.88
N ALA A 235 -4.66 -2.53 7.45
CA ALA A 235 -5.92 -2.47 6.71
C ALA A 235 -5.87 -1.41 5.61
N ALA A 236 -5.26 -0.24 5.87
CA ALA A 236 -5.10 0.82 4.89
C ALA A 236 -4.25 0.37 3.70
N VAL A 237 -3.11 -0.30 3.93
CA VAL A 237 -2.27 -0.85 2.85
C VAL A 237 -3.07 -1.83 1.99
N PHE A 238 -3.86 -2.71 2.61
CA PHE A 238 -4.68 -3.67 1.88
C PHE A 238 -5.76 -2.99 1.02
N VAL A 239 -6.52 -2.06 1.60
CA VAL A 239 -7.55 -1.29 0.87
C VAL A 239 -6.92 -0.46 -0.25
N PHE A 240 -5.71 0.07 -0.04
CA PHE A 240 -4.96 0.79 -1.05
C PHE A 240 -4.66 -0.09 -2.28
N PHE A 241 -4.24 -1.35 -2.09
CA PHE A 241 -4.05 -2.29 -3.19
C PHE A 241 -5.36 -2.73 -3.83
N CYS A 242 -6.43 -2.94 -3.07
CA CYS A 242 -7.77 -3.19 -3.63
C CYS A 242 -8.18 -2.04 -4.56
N ALA A 243 -8.04 -0.80 -4.11
CA ALA A 243 -8.30 0.38 -4.93
C ALA A 243 -7.41 0.42 -6.19
N ALA A 244 -6.14 0.03 -6.08
CA ALA A 244 -5.24 -0.05 -7.23
C ALA A 244 -5.74 -1.05 -8.30
N VAL A 245 -6.24 -2.22 -7.89
CA VAL A 245 -6.70 -3.26 -8.83
C VAL A 245 -8.05 -2.90 -9.45
N PHE A 246 -8.98 -2.40 -8.64
CA PHE A 246 -10.37 -2.20 -9.06
C PHE A 246 -10.65 -0.82 -9.67
N LEU A 247 -9.96 0.24 -9.21
CA LEU A 247 -10.27 1.62 -9.58
C LEU A 247 -9.27 2.25 -10.58
N ILE A 248 -8.09 1.65 -10.80
CA ILE A 248 -7.20 2.10 -11.87
C ILE A 248 -7.85 1.74 -13.23
N PRO A 249 -8.01 2.71 -14.16
CA PRO A 249 -8.59 2.46 -15.46
C PRO A 249 -7.82 1.39 -16.24
N ALA A 250 -8.53 0.36 -16.67
CA ALA A 250 -8.07 -0.67 -17.61
C ALA A 250 -7.67 -0.09 -18.98
N ALA A 251 -8.14 1.11 -19.31
CA ALA A 251 -8.34 1.60 -20.67
C ALA A 251 -7.38 2.71 -21.11
N ASN A 252 -6.31 3.01 -20.40
CA ASN A 252 -5.37 4.05 -20.84
C ASN A 252 -4.53 3.64 -22.07
N GLY A 253 -4.74 2.44 -22.61
CA GLY A 253 -4.28 2.00 -23.94
C GLY A 253 -5.29 2.16 -25.09
N LEU A 254 -6.54 2.55 -24.81
CA LEU A 254 -7.61 2.75 -25.81
C LEU A 254 -7.74 4.20 -26.27
N GLY A 255 -7.06 5.14 -25.58
CA GLY A 255 -7.09 6.57 -25.87
C GLY A 255 -5.89 7.09 -26.68
N ARG A 256 -5.23 6.25 -27.50
CA ARG A 256 -4.29 6.75 -28.52
C ARG A 256 -5.05 7.09 -29.81
N SER A 257 -6.12 7.89 -29.69
CA SER A 257 -6.56 8.69 -30.82
C SER A 257 -5.45 9.70 -31.07
N ARG A 258 -4.84 9.58 -32.25
CA ARG A 258 -3.89 10.55 -32.81
C ARG A 258 -4.34 11.98 -32.44
N PRO A 259 -3.44 12.89 -32.03
CA PRO A 259 -3.61 14.28 -32.38
C PRO A 259 -3.58 14.31 -33.92
N GLY A 260 -4.76 14.29 -34.53
CA GLY A 260 -4.92 14.46 -35.95
C GLY A 260 -4.39 15.83 -36.34
N HIS A 261 -3.54 15.82 -37.36
CA HIS A 261 -3.31 16.89 -38.33
C HIS A 261 -3.88 18.27 -37.96
N ARG A 262 -3.00 19.19 -37.55
CA ARG A 262 -3.12 20.60 -37.94
C ARG A 262 -2.02 20.92 -38.94
N ASN A 263 -2.46 20.99 -40.19
CA ASN A 263 -2.00 21.85 -41.28
C ASN A 263 -0.51 21.83 -41.63
N LEU A 264 -0.13 20.81 -42.40
CA LEU A 264 0.73 21.00 -43.58
C LEU A 264 -0.20 21.43 -44.72
N CYS A 265 -0.36 22.74 -44.91
CA CYS A 265 -0.81 23.38 -46.16
C CYS A 265 -0.74 24.90 -45.95
N SER A 266 0.45 25.45 -46.19
CA SER A 266 0.69 26.79 -46.71
C SER A 266 2.15 26.83 -47.15
N GLU A 267 2.45 26.08 -48.21
CA GLU A 267 3.44 26.50 -49.19
C GLU A 267 2.67 27.25 -50.29
N GLU A 268 3.29 28.34 -50.76
CA GLU A 268 3.02 29.08 -52.00
C GLU A 268 1.71 29.88 -52.11
N VAL A 269 1.79 31.21 -51.95
CA VAL A 269 1.44 32.19 -53.00
C VAL A 269 2.31 33.44 -52.78
N SER A 270 3.17 33.73 -53.76
CA SER A 270 3.80 35.01 -54.17
C SER A 270 4.36 35.97 -53.12
#